data_AF-A0A1Y2HBB8-F1
#
_entry.id   AF-A0A1Y2HBB8-F1
#
_cell.length_a   1.000
_cell.length_b   1.000
_cell.length_c   1.000
_cell.angle_alpha   90.00
_cell.angle_beta   90.00
_cell.angle_gamma   90.00
#
_symmetry.space_group_name_H-M   'P 1'
#
loop_
_entity.id
_entity.type
_entity.pdbx_description
1 polymer ?
#
loop_
_entity_poly.entity_id
_entity_poly.type
_entity_poly.pdbx_seq_one_letter_code
_entity_poly.pdbx_strand_id
1 'polypeptide(L)' 'VRAPPFTRPLRKYCDLTGLPTNYTDPVSGLHYFDASVYQQIKAMSSAAVQKCLAMR' A
#
# COMPACT_ATOMS: atom_id res chain seq x y z
N VAL A 1 7.34 -28.38 -10.10
CA VAL A 1 7.98 -27.86 -8.86
C VAL A 1 7.12 -26.72 -8.32
N ARG A 2 6.55 -26.85 -7.12
CA ARG A 2 5.79 -25.77 -6.45
C ARG A 2 6.71 -25.15 -5.41
N ALA A 3 7.07 -23.87 -5.57
CA ALA A 3 7.92 -23.18 -4.61
C ALA A 3 7.21 -23.16 -3.24
N PRO A 4 7.92 -23.42 -2.12
CA PRO A 4 7.34 -23.28 -0.80
C PRO A 4 6.91 -21.81 -0.58
N PRO A 5 5.73 -21.57 0.03
CA PRO A 5 5.27 -20.23 0.31
C PRO A 5 6.25 -19.54 1.26
N PHE A 6 6.47 -18.24 1.04
CA PHE A 6 7.40 -17.47 1.85
C PHE A 6 6.93 -17.46 3.30
N THR A 7 7.72 -18.01 4.22
CA THR A 7 7.38 -18.15 5.64
C THR A 7 7.72 -16.92 6.48
N ARG A 8 8.37 -15.90 5.88
CA ARG A 8 8.74 -14.67 6.57
C ARG A 8 7.65 -13.61 6.34
N PRO A 9 7.25 -12.86 7.37
CA PRO A 9 6.29 -11.78 7.19
C PRO A 9 6.88 -10.75 6.24
N LEU A 10 6.17 -10.47 5.13
CA LEU A 10 6.55 -9.43 4.20
C LEU A 10 6.45 -8.09 4.92
N ARG A 11 7.52 -7.30 4.89
CA ARG A 11 7.49 -5.91 5.35
C ARG A 11 6.54 -5.15 4.44
N LYS A 12 5.60 -4.42 5.05
CA LYS A 12 4.69 -3.53 4.34
C LYS A 12 5.37 -2.20 4.14
N TYR A 13 5.24 -1.66 2.93
CA TYR A 13 5.79 -0.38 2.55
C TYR A 13 4.65 0.49 2.05
N CYS A 14 4.76 1.79 2.30
CA CYS A 14 3.84 2.79 1.81
C CYS A 14 3.92 2.80 0.28
N ASP A 15 2.79 2.64 -0.40
CA ASP A 15 2.76 2.51 -1.86
C ASP A 15 3.12 3.84 -2.56
N LEU A 16 3.06 4.97 -1.83
CA LEU A 16 3.38 6.31 -2.34
C LEU A 16 4.83 6.74 -2.06
N THR A 17 5.32 6.50 -0.83
CA THR A 17 6.62 7.03 -0.39
C THR A 17 7.70 5.95 -0.27
N GLY A 18 7.34 4.67 -0.28
CA GLY A 18 8.27 3.56 -0.05
C GLY A 18 8.77 3.44 1.39
N LEU A 19 8.23 4.23 2.33
CA LEU A 19 8.59 4.13 3.75
C LEU A 19 7.94 2.89 4.39
N PRO A 20 8.59 2.25 5.38
CA PRO A 20 7.99 1.13 6.10
C PRO A 20 6.75 1.60 6.85
N THR A 21 5.62 0.92 6.65
CA THR A 21 4.37 1.28 7.33
C THR A 21 3.63 0.05 7.84
N ASN A 22 2.91 0.25 8.94
CA ASN A 22 1.98 -0.73 9.49
C ASN A 22 0.51 -0.38 9.23
N TYR A 23 0.23 0.78 8.63
CA TYR A 23 -1.13 1.27 8.42
C TYR A 23 -1.61 1.02 6.99
N THR A 24 -2.89 0.71 6.87
CA THR A 24 -3.56 0.41 5.60
C THR A 24 -4.89 1.14 5.57
N ASP A 25 -5.18 1.84 4.48
CA ASP A 25 -6.43 2.56 4.34
C ASP A 25 -7.58 1.57 4.04
N PRO A 26 -8.65 1.53 4.85
CA PRO A 26 -9.77 0.61 4.62
C PRO A 26 -10.58 0.94 3.35
N VAL A 27 -10.47 2.15 2.81
CA VAL A 27 -11.24 2.57 1.63
C VAL A 27 -10.51 2.21 0.33
N SER A 28 -9.25 2.62 0.20
CA SER A 28 -8.44 2.36 -0.99
C SER A 28 -7.67 1.04 -0.95
N GLY A 29 -7.42 0.48 0.24
CA GLY A 29 -6.54 -0.67 0.42
C GLY A 29 -5.04 -0.34 0.33
N LEU A 30 -4.68 0.94 0.18
CA LEU A 30 -3.28 1.38 0.07
C LEU A 30 -2.60 1.47 1.44
N HIS A 31 -1.30 1.19 1.46
CA HIS A 31 -0.45 1.38 2.62
C HIS A 31 0.00 2.84 2.71
N TYR A 32 -0.18 3.47 3.87
CA TYR A 32 0.19 4.87 4.11
C TYR A 32 1.07 4.98 5.36
N PHE A 33 2.06 5.86 5.37
CA PHE A 33 2.95 6.02 6.52
C PHE A 33 2.40 6.96 7.61
N ASP A 34 1.76 8.06 7.19
CA ASP A 34 1.35 9.15 8.09
C ASP A 34 0.03 9.80 7.62
N ALA A 35 -0.55 10.66 8.46
CA ALA A 35 -1.82 11.35 8.21
C ALA A 35 -1.77 12.26 6.97
N SER A 36 -0.62 12.85 6.65
CA SER A 36 -0.40 13.63 5.43
C SER A 36 -0.60 12.78 4.17
N VAL A 37 0.00 11.59 4.15
CA VAL A 37 -0.15 10.61 3.07
C VAL A 37 -1.60 10.12 2.99
N TYR A 38 -2.24 9.88 4.13
CA TYR A 38 -3.65 9.50 4.19
C TYR A 38 -4.57 10.55 3.55
N GLN A 39 -4.37 11.83 3.86
CA GLN A 39 -5.12 12.92 3.22
C GLN A 39 -4.87 12.98 1.72
N GLN A 40 -3.62 12.76 1.28
CA GLN A 40 -3.27 12.73 -0.13
C GLN A 40 -3.96 11.57 -0.86
N ILE A 41 -3.99 10.37 -0.26
CA ILE A 41 -4.72 9.21 -0.79
C ILE A 41 -6.23 9.51 -0.87
N LYS A 42 -6.80 10.16 0.14
CA LYS A 42 -8.21 10.58 0.14
C LYS A 42 -8.53 11.58 -0.97
N ALA A 43 -7.58 12.44 -1.31
CA ALA A 43 -7.70 13.41 -2.42
C ALA A 43 -7.41 12.77 -3.79
N MET A 44 -6.80 11.58 -3.84
CA MET A 44 -6.56 10.86 -5.08
C MET A 44 -7.85 10.27 -5.65
N SER A 45 -7.92 10.22 -6.98
CA SER A 45 -9.02 9.56 -7.67
C SER A 45 -8.90 8.03 -7.57
N SER A 46 -10.03 7.33 -7.64
CA SER A 46 -10.06 5.86 -7.67
C SER A 46 -9.18 5.28 -8.78
N ALA A 47 -9.10 5.95 -9.94
CA ALA A 47 -8.22 5.53 -11.03
C ALA A 47 -6.72 5.54 -10.65
N ALA A 48 -6.29 6.52 -9.86
CA ALA A 48 -4.91 6.59 -9.39
C ALA A 48 -4.62 5.50 -8.34
N VAL A 49 -5.58 5.24 -7.44
CA VAL A 49 -5.51 4.13 -6.47
C VAL A 49 -5.38 2.78 -7.19
N GLN A 50 -6.21 2.54 -8.20
CA GLN A 50 -6.18 1.31 -9.00
C GLN A 50 -4.84 1.14 -9.71
N LYS A 51 -4.24 2.21 -10.23
CA LYS A 51 -2.89 2.17 -10.82
C LYS A 51 -1.84 1.77 -9.79
N CYS A 52 -1.88 2.35 -8.58
CA CYS A 52 -0.97 1.97 -7.50
C CYS A 52 -1.13 0.49 -7.13
N LEU A 53 -2.36 0.01 -6.99
CA LEU A 53 -2.65 -1.41 -6.69
C LEU A 53 -2.22 -2.36 -7.80
N ALA A 54 -2.30 -1.94 -9.06
CA ALA A 54 -1.88 -2.76 -10.21
C ALA A 54 -0.35 -2.92 -10.31
N MET A 55 0.42 -2.00 -9.69
CA MET A 55 1.89 -2.06 -9.66
C MET A 55 2.45 -2.76 -8.43
N ARG A 56 1.57 -3.25 -7.53
CA ARG A 56 1.92 -3.96 -6.30
C ARG A 56 2.01 -5.47 -6.52
#